data_AF-A0A7X6ZCD1-F1
#
_entry.id   AF-A0A7X6ZCD1-F1
#
_cell.length_a   1.000
_cell.length_b   1.000
_cell.length_c   1.000
_cell.angle_alpha   90.00
_cell.angle_beta   90.00
_cell.angle_gamma   90.00
#
_symmetry.space_group_name_H-M   'P 1'
#
loop_
_entity.id
_entity.type
_entity.pdbx_description
1 polymer ?
#
loop_
_entity_poly.entity_id
_entity_poly.type
_entity_poly.pdbx_seq_one_letter_code
_entity_poly.pdbx_strand_id
1 'polypeptide(L)'
;MRRIVTLSIMVLLLAGLLLVAACGKPRSLTPRSSTPSPSTPRPTGATKSTQPASRQTDSPPTEAVAPKKYEHVTPRDADAYFEANSKILSVKPAKESDAVFTEAEINKELARRGFNEYSITFEYSMDGEYSEETEISSSSSTHHPVYSSYYITGSEEVWVILVVDGLIHAIPVSYNFESDLDVQVIFSETEAVMSYDSATNQFYETIPNESELIVNIVDRIDTDTLESLSTEVIDSL
;
A
#
# COMPACT_ATOMS: atom_id res chain seq x y z
N MET A 1 -14.73 -11.77 11.34
CA MET A 1 -13.62 -10.80 11.53
C MET A 1 -12.21 -11.40 11.53
N ARG A 2 -12.00 -12.73 11.39
CA ARG A 2 -10.64 -13.30 11.21
C ARG A 2 -10.18 -13.44 9.74
N ARG A 3 -11.11 -13.44 8.77
CA ARG A 3 -10.78 -13.60 7.34
C ARG A 3 -10.12 -12.36 6.71
N ILE A 4 -10.48 -11.16 7.17
CA ILE A 4 -9.99 -9.89 6.58
C ILE A 4 -8.51 -9.67 6.90
N VAL A 5 -8.08 -9.92 8.13
CA VAL A 5 -6.69 -9.66 8.57
C VAL A 5 -5.69 -10.60 7.90
N THR A 6 -6.08 -11.85 7.60
CA THR A 6 -5.19 -12.81 6.92
C THR A 6 -5.02 -12.49 5.44
N LEU A 7 -6.05 -11.93 4.80
CA LEU A 7 -6.01 -11.52 3.40
C LEU A 7 -5.09 -10.31 3.21
N SER A 8 -5.20 -9.28 4.07
CA SER A 8 -4.36 -8.07 3.98
C SER A 8 -2.86 -8.35 4.10
N ILE A 9 -2.44 -9.31 4.94
CA ILE A 9 -1.02 -9.68 5.09
C ILE A 9 -0.51 -10.47 3.87
N MET A 10 -1.34 -11.32 3.25
CA MET A 10 -0.95 -12.08 2.05
C MET A 10 -0.80 -11.18 0.82
N VAL A 11 -1.63 -10.14 0.71
CA VAL A 11 -1.63 -9.21 -0.44
C VAL A 11 -0.39 -8.30 -0.43
N LEU A 12 0.02 -7.84 0.75
CA LEU A 12 1.23 -7.04 0.93
C LEU A 12 2.52 -7.78 0.53
N LEU A 13 2.56 -9.12 0.63
CA LEU A 13 3.73 -9.91 0.24
C LEU A 13 3.83 -10.11 -1.28
N LEU A 14 2.69 -10.24 -1.98
CA LEU A 14 2.64 -10.48 -3.42
C LEU A 14 2.68 -9.20 -4.25
N ALA A 15 2.24 -8.05 -3.72
CA ALA A 15 2.36 -6.77 -4.42
C ALA A 15 3.76 -6.13 -4.31
N GLY A 16 4.65 -6.69 -3.48
CA GLY A 16 5.95 -6.09 -3.14
C GLY A 16 6.95 -5.95 -4.29
N LEU A 17 6.74 -6.62 -5.44
CA LEU A 17 7.55 -6.40 -6.64
C LEU A 17 7.11 -5.14 -7.43
N LEU A 18 5.81 -4.81 -7.41
CA LEU A 18 5.24 -3.63 -8.07
C LEU A 18 5.22 -2.40 -7.15
N LEU A 19 5.26 -2.64 -5.84
CA LEU A 19 5.42 -1.63 -4.78
C LEU A 19 6.76 -1.85 -4.08
N VAL A 20 7.78 -1.10 -4.48
CA VAL A 20 9.05 -1.04 -3.72
C VAL A 20 8.83 -0.07 -2.56
N ALA A 21 8.31 -0.58 -1.45
CA ALA A 21 7.97 0.22 -0.28
C ALA A 21 9.15 0.39 0.69
N ALA A 22 9.51 1.63 1.01
CA ALA A 22 10.38 1.96 2.13
C ALA A 22 9.59 2.08 3.44
N CYS A 23 9.70 1.09 4.33
CA CYS A 23 9.25 1.25 5.72
C CYS A 23 10.24 2.14 6.50
N GLY A 24 9.99 3.46 6.57
CA GLY A 24 10.79 4.38 7.40
C GLY A 24 10.18 5.77 7.57
N LYS A 25 10.07 6.26 8.82
CA LYS A 25 9.53 7.59 9.18
C LYS A 25 10.36 8.77 8.64
N PRO A 26 9.75 9.94 8.39
CA PRO A 26 10.46 11.16 8.02
C PRO A 26 11.34 11.70 9.17
N ARG A 27 12.50 12.22 8.75
CA ARG A 27 13.61 12.72 9.59
C ARG A 27 13.19 13.99 10.33
N SER A 28 13.04 13.95 11.66
CA SER A 28 12.79 15.16 12.46
C SER A 28 14.06 16.02 12.55
N LEU A 29 14.03 17.21 11.97
CA LEU A 29 15.05 18.23 12.23
C LEU A 29 14.67 19.02 13.49
N THR A 30 15.47 18.91 14.55
CA THR A 30 15.66 19.99 15.54
C THR A 30 17.08 19.84 16.09
N PRO A 31 17.81 20.95 16.32
CA PRO A 31 17.66 21.62 17.62
C PRO A 31 17.97 23.13 17.67
N ARG A 32 17.37 23.85 18.62
CA ARG A 32 18.13 24.77 19.51
C ARG A 32 17.36 25.19 20.77
N SER A 33 18.15 25.22 21.85
CA SER A 33 17.86 25.48 23.26
C SER A 33 17.92 26.96 23.67
N SER A 34 17.17 27.36 24.71
CA SER A 34 17.65 28.28 25.76
C SER A 34 16.66 28.43 26.96
N THR A 35 17.22 28.26 28.17
CA THR A 35 16.75 28.33 29.59
C THR A 35 16.49 29.78 30.10
N PRO A 36 16.24 30.13 31.41
CA PRO A 36 15.56 29.53 32.59
C PRO A 36 14.56 30.49 33.39
N SER A 37 13.86 29.94 34.41
CA SER A 37 13.08 30.45 35.60
C SER A 37 13.39 31.86 36.24
N PRO A 38 12.61 32.50 37.18
CA PRO A 38 12.03 31.92 38.44
C PRO A 38 10.81 32.58 39.23
N SER A 39 10.35 31.84 40.27
CA SER A 39 9.85 32.21 41.64
C SER A 39 8.44 32.79 41.98
N THR A 40 7.84 32.15 43.00
CA THR A 40 6.59 32.27 43.85
C THR A 40 6.45 33.62 44.66
N PRO A 41 5.39 34.00 45.46
CA PRO A 41 4.39 33.21 46.24
C PRO A 41 2.91 33.74 46.46
N ARG A 42 2.12 32.91 47.19
CA ARG A 42 0.72 32.96 47.74
C ARG A 42 0.36 34.24 48.59
N PRO A 43 -0.91 34.53 49.05
CA PRO A 43 -1.70 33.68 49.98
C PRO A 43 -3.28 33.76 50.02
N THR A 44 -3.86 32.76 50.72
CA THR A 44 -5.05 32.72 51.63
C THR A 44 -6.52 32.90 51.20
N GLY A 45 -7.36 31.97 51.68
CA GLY A 45 -8.82 32.10 51.87
C GLY A 45 -9.50 30.74 52.07
N ALA A 46 -9.97 30.44 53.29
CA ALA A 46 -10.52 29.15 53.72
C ALA A 46 -12.06 29.12 53.73
N THR A 47 -12.70 27.97 53.45
CA THR A 47 -13.96 27.55 54.11
C THR A 47 -14.18 26.03 54.01
N LYS A 48 -14.60 25.43 55.13
CA LYS A 48 -14.94 24.00 55.33
C LYS A 48 -16.21 23.58 54.58
N SER A 49 -16.27 22.35 54.06
CA SER A 49 -17.44 21.48 54.20
C SER A 49 -17.11 20.01 53.92
N THR A 50 -17.94 19.16 54.50
CA THR A 50 -17.81 17.74 54.88
C THR A 50 -17.78 16.75 53.71
N GLN A 51 -16.93 15.72 53.82
CA GLN A 51 -16.80 14.58 52.93
C GLN A 51 -17.98 13.59 53.10
N PRO A 52 -18.40 12.88 52.03
CA PRO A 52 -18.68 11.46 52.12
C PRO A 52 -17.68 10.65 51.29
N ALA A 53 -17.26 9.53 51.87
CA ALA A 53 -16.28 8.61 51.31
C ALA A 53 -16.71 8.10 49.92
N SER A 54 -15.81 8.22 48.93
CA SER A 54 -15.87 7.48 47.68
C SER A 54 -14.66 6.55 47.60
N ARG A 55 -14.94 5.31 47.21
CA ARG A 55 -14.01 4.18 47.11
C ARG A 55 -12.74 4.54 46.33
N GLN A 56 -11.58 4.26 46.92
CA GLN A 56 -10.36 3.97 46.16
C GLN A 56 -10.58 2.69 45.34
N THR A 57 -10.73 2.83 44.03
CA THR A 57 -10.41 1.77 43.08
C THR A 57 -8.94 1.92 42.74
N ASP A 58 -8.09 1.09 43.36
CA ASP A 58 -6.71 0.91 42.95
C ASP A 58 -6.69 0.36 41.52
N SER A 59 -6.37 1.22 40.55
CA SER A 59 -5.96 0.76 39.22
C SER A 59 -4.48 0.40 39.31
N PRO A 60 -4.06 -0.80 38.87
CA PRO A 60 -2.65 -1.15 38.83
C PRO A 60 -1.90 -0.21 37.88
N PRO A 61 -0.61 0.08 38.12
CA PRO A 61 0.15 0.99 37.27
C PRO A 61 0.18 0.45 35.84
N THR A 62 -0.15 1.30 34.86
CA THR A 62 0.12 1.02 33.45
C THR A 62 1.62 0.85 33.29
N GLU A 63 2.08 -0.39 33.18
CA GLU A 63 3.44 -0.70 32.78
C GLU A 63 3.68 -0.07 31.40
N ALA A 64 4.59 0.90 31.35
CA ALA A 64 5.03 1.49 30.10
C ALA A 64 5.71 0.39 29.28
N VAL A 65 5.01 -0.10 28.25
CA VAL A 65 5.58 -1.05 27.28
C VAL A 65 6.77 -0.35 26.63
N ALA A 66 7.97 -0.87 26.86
CA ALA A 66 9.18 -0.37 26.22
C ALA A 66 8.98 -0.35 24.70
N PRO A 67 9.37 0.72 23.98
CA PRO A 67 9.19 0.78 22.54
C PRO A 67 9.89 -0.42 21.91
N LYS A 68 9.13 -1.23 21.17
CA LYS A 68 9.69 -2.32 20.37
C LYS A 68 10.77 -1.74 19.48
N LYS A 69 12.00 -2.25 19.63
CA LYS A 69 13.11 -1.89 18.75
C LYS A 69 12.87 -2.61 17.43
N TYR A 70 12.25 -1.93 16.48
CA TYR A 70 12.08 -2.45 15.13
C TYR A 70 13.46 -2.58 14.48
N GLU A 71 13.66 -3.67 13.73
CA GLU A 71 14.86 -3.83 12.93
C GLU A 71 14.91 -2.72 11.87
N HIS A 72 16.10 -2.13 11.71
CA HIS A 72 16.33 -1.14 10.67
C HIS A 72 16.55 -1.90 9.36
N VAL A 73 15.52 -1.97 8.53
CA VAL A 73 15.64 -2.50 7.16
C VAL A 73 16.19 -1.38 6.28
N THR A 74 17.30 -1.65 5.58
CA THR A 74 17.79 -0.72 4.56
C THR A 74 16.81 -0.75 3.38
N PRO A 75 16.29 0.40 2.91
CA PRO A 75 15.48 0.44 1.70
C PRO A 75 16.21 -0.25 0.55
N ARG A 76 15.48 -1.02 -0.25
CA ARG A 76 16.03 -1.59 -1.48
C ARG A 76 16.33 -0.44 -2.44
N ASP A 77 17.50 -0.48 -3.06
CA ASP A 77 17.87 0.49 -4.10
C ASP A 77 17.09 0.13 -5.37
N ALA A 78 16.05 0.92 -5.68
CA ALA A 78 15.15 0.66 -6.80
C ALA A 78 15.88 0.76 -8.14
N ASP A 79 16.73 1.78 -8.31
CA ASP A 79 17.56 1.96 -9.51
C ASP A 79 18.41 0.71 -9.76
N ALA A 80 19.19 0.29 -8.75
CA ALA A 80 20.04 -0.89 -8.87
C ALA A 80 19.23 -2.19 -9.09
N TYR A 81 18.04 -2.30 -8.50
CA TYR A 81 17.16 -3.44 -8.71
C TYR A 81 16.68 -3.51 -10.16
N PHE A 82 16.08 -2.44 -10.69
CA PHE A 82 15.54 -2.45 -12.05
C PHE A 82 16.63 -2.50 -13.11
N GLU A 83 17.80 -1.89 -12.89
CA GLU A 83 18.94 -2.01 -13.80
C GLU A 83 19.43 -3.46 -13.95
N ALA A 84 19.38 -4.25 -12.88
CA ALA A 84 19.84 -5.64 -12.89
C ALA A 84 18.79 -6.62 -13.42
N ASN A 85 17.50 -6.30 -13.24
CA ASN A 85 16.40 -7.26 -13.34
C ASN A 85 15.40 -6.95 -14.46
N SER A 86 15.59 -5.86 -15.19
CA SER A 86 14.62 -5.43 -16.19
C SER A 86 15.27 -4.59 -17.28
N LYS A 87 14.56 -4.45 -18.41
CA LYS A 87 14.80 -3.37 -19.36
C LYS A 87 13.99 -2.16 -18.91
N ILE A 88 14.67 -1.10 -18.48
CA ILE A 88 14.03 0.17 -18.11
C ILE A 88 13.60 0.90 -19.38
N LEU A 89 12.32 1.26 -19.47
CA LEU A 89 11.75 2.08 -20.55
C LEU A 89 11.72 3.55 -20.15
N SER A 90 11.27 3.85 -18.93
CA SER A 90 11.24 5.19 -18.40
C SER A 90 11.32 5.21 -16.87
N VAL A 91 11.86 6.29 -16.32
CA VAL A 91 11.84 6.61 -14.89
C VAL A 91 11.37 8.05 -14.75
N LYS A 92 10.36 8.30 -13.91
CA LYS A 92 9.85 9.66 -13.71
C LYS A 92 9.38 9.89 -12.27
N PRO A 93 9.52 11.13 -11.74
CA PRO A 93 8.90 11.49 -10.47
C PRO A 93 7.38 11.34 -10.54
N ALA A 94 6.76 10.83 -9.47
CA ALA A 94 5.31 10.59 -9.47
C ALA A 94 4.52 11.88 -9.78
N LYS A 95 4.95 13.00 -9.22
CA LYS A 95 4.35 14.33 -9.38
C LYS A 95 4.37 14.88 -10.80
N GLU A 96 5.18 14.33 -11.68
CA GLU A 96 5.30 14.76 -13.07
C GLU A 96 4.39 13.96 -14.00
N SER A 97 3.64 12.98 -13.48
CA SER A 97 2.76 12.17 -14.31
C SER A 97 1.32 12.67 -14.35
N ASP A 98 0.84 12.93 -15.56
CA ASP A 98 -0.55 13.25 -15.85
C ASP A 98 -1.42 12.00 -16.06
N ALA A 99 -0.84 10.80 -16.01
CA ALA A 99 -1.54 9.53 -16.24
C ALA A 99 -2.20 8.97 -14.96
N VAL A 100 -1.78 9.45 -13.78
CA VAL A 100 -2.34 9.02 -12.50
C VAL A 100 -3.81 9.45 -12.42
N PHE A 101 -4.71 8.49 -12.25
CA PHE A 101 -6.12 8.78 -12.05
C PHE A 101 -6.37 9.58 -10.77
N THR A 102 -7.41 10.40 -10.78
CA THR A 102 -8.08 10.82 -9.54
C THR A 102 -8.86 9.66 -8.93
N GLU A 103 -9.18 9.75 -7.64
CA GLU A 103 -10.09 8.82 -6.97
C GLU A 103 -11.43 8.65 -7.71
N ALA A 104 -12.02 9.74 -8.22
CA ALA A 104 -13.26 9.68 -8.99
C ALA A 104 -13.11 8.99 -10.36
N GLU A 105 -11.94 9.11 -11.01
CA GLU A 105 -11.67 8.48 -12.30
C GLU A 105 -11.40 6.99 -12.14
N ILE A 106 -10.55 6.59 -11.17
CA ILE A 106 -10.27 5.17 -10.92
C ILE A 106 -11.53 4.41 -10.51
N ASN A 107 -12.40 5.03 -9.70
CA ASN A 107 -13.68 4.45 -9.33
C ASN A 107 -14.56 4.16 -10.55
N LYS A 108 -14.62 5.08 -11.52
CA LYS A 108 -15.37 4.88 -12.76
C LYS A 108 -14.72 3.84 -13.67
N GLU A 109 -13.40 3.84 -13.74
CA GLU A 109 -12.65 2.94 -14.62
C GLU A 109 -12.76 1.49 -14.17
N LEU A 110 -12.53 1.22 -12.89
CA LEU A 110 -12.68 -0.12 -12.32
C LEU A 110 -14.14 -0.59 -12.39
N ALA A 111 -15.12 0.28 -12.14
CA ALA A 111 -16.53 -0.07 -12.32
C ALA A 111 -16.90 -0.44 -13.78
N ARG A 112 -16.31 0.20 -14.79
CA ARG A 112 -16.51 -0.15 -16.21
C ARG A 112 -15.88 -1.47 -16.62
N ARG A 113 -14.95 -1.97 -15.82
CA ARG A 113 -14.26 -3.26 -15.99
C ARG A 113 -14.91 -4.37 -15.16
N GLY A 114 -16.01 -4.06 -14.46
CA GLY A 114 -16.75 -5.00 -13.62
C GLY A 114 -16.28 -5.06 -12.16
N PHE A 115 -15.22 -4.34 -11.81
CA PHE A 115 -14.66 -4.30 -10.45
C PHE A 115 -15.41 -3.27 -9.57
N ASN A 116 -16.64 -3.59 -9.17
CA ASN A 116 -17.51 -2.69 -8.39
C ASN A 116 -17.97 -3.26 -7.03
N GLU A 117 -17.57 -4.49 -6.70
CA GLU A 117 -17.98 -5.18 -5.48
C GLU A 117 -17.08 -4.84 -4.28
N TYR A 118 -15.78 -4.68 -4.53
CA TYR A 118 -14.77 -4.46 -3.49
C TYR A 118 -14.30 -2.99 -3.48
N SER A 119 -13.98 -2.50 -2.28
CA SER A 119 -13.45 -1.15 -2.09
C SER A 119 -12.14 -0.96 -2.85
N ILE A 120 -11.89 0.27 -3.28
CA ILE A 120 -10.63 0.69 -3.87
C ILE A 120 -9.85 1.43 -2.79
N THR A 121 -8.60 1.05 -2.56
CA THR A 121 -7.75 1.60 -1.51
C THR A 121 -6.46 2.19 -2.06
N PHE A 122 -5.78 2.98 -1.23
CA PHE A 122 -4.44 3.52 -1.47
C PHE A 122 -3.65 3.55 -0.15
N GLU A 123 -2.32 3.66 -0.25
CA GLU A 123 -1.41 3.76 0.90
C GLU A 123 -0.45 4.95 0.84
N TYR A 124 -0.34 5.63 -0.30
CA TYR A 124 0.58 6.75 -0.46
C TYR A 124 -0.12 7.96 -1.06
N SER A 125 0.30 9.16 -0.64
CA SER A 125 0.00 10.39 -1.37
C SER A 125 0.96 10.59 -2.55
N MET A 126 0.64 11.49 -3.47
CA MET A 126 1.57 11.92 -4.54
C MET A 126 2.85 12.59 -4.01
N ASP A 127 2.87 13.00 -2.75
CA ASP A 127 4.07 13.50 -2.07
C ASP A 127 4.98 12.38 -1.56
N GLY A 128 4.57 11.12 -1.67
CA GLY A 128 5.27 9.96 -1.13
C GLY A 128 5.01 9.72 0.36
N GLU A 129 4.01 10.40 0.94
CA GLU A 129 3.67 10.20 2.34
C GLU A 129 2.83 8.94 2.50
N TYR A 130 3.33 8.01 3.31
CA TYR A 130 2.60 6.79 3.68
C TYR A 130 1.41 7.12 4.58
N SER A 131 0.26 6.53 4.27
CA SER A 131 -0.91 6.38 5.11
C SER A 131 -1.20 4.89 5.34
N GLU A 132 -1.99 4.57 6.36
CA GLU A 132 -2.59 3.24 6.42
C GLU A 132 -3.48 3.00 5.18
N GLU A 133 -3.77 1.74 4.85
CA GLU A 133 -4.69 1.37 3.77
C GLU A 133 -6.01 2.14 3.93
N THR A 134 -6.27 3.04 2.99
CA THR A 134 -7.37 4.00 3.06
C THR A 134 -8.28 3.84 1.84
N GLU A 135 -9.58 3.74 2.08
CA GLU A 135 -10.58 3.71 1.01
C GLU A 135 -10.71 5.08 0.33
N ILE A 136 -10.84 5.06 -0.99
CA ILE A 136 -11.08 6.28 -1.76
C ILE A 136 -12.49 6.85 -1.50
N SER A 137 -12.63 8.15 -1.68
CA SER A 137 -13.89 8.81 -1.96
C SER A 137 -14.16 8.86 -3.47
N SER A 138 -15.24 8.22 -3.90
CA SER A 138 -15.69 8.14 -5.31
C SER A 138 -15.98 9.49 -6.01
N SER A 139 -15.88 10.61 -5.29
CA SER A 139 -16.10 11.97 -5.80
C SER A 139 -14.88 12.89 -5.65
N SER A 140 -13.79 12.39 -5.05
CA SER A 140 -12.56 13.14 -4.81
C SER A 140 -11.76 13.32 -6.10
N SER A 141 -11.14 14.49 -6.24
CA SER A 141 -10.18 14.80 -7.31
C SER A 141 -8.73 14.61 -6.85
N THR A 142 -8.51 13.95 -5.72
CA THR A 142 -7.15 13.66 -5.22
C THR A 142 -6.56 12.51 -6.01
N HIS A 143 -5.25 12.56 -6.20
CA HIS A 143 -4.46 11.54 -6.87
C HIS A 143 -3.64 10.74 -5.86
N HIS A 144 -3.44 9.46 -6.15
CA HIS A 144 -2.54 8.57 -5.42
C HIS A 144 -1.69 7.80 -6.43
N PRO A 145 -0.40 7.59 -6.17
CA PRO A 145 0.49 6.96 -7.14
C PRO A 145 0.10 5.51 -7.43
N VAL A 146 -0.55 4.86 -6.46
CA VAL A 146 -1.00 3.47 -6.55
C VAL A 146 -2.41 3.36 -5.97
N TYR A 147 -3.28 2.69 -6.71
CA TYR A 147 -4.58 2.22 -6.24
C TYR A 147 -4.62 0.69 -6.26
N SER A 148 -5.30 0.10 -5.30
CA SER A 148 -5.53 -1.35 -5.28
C SER A 148 -7.00 -1.68 -5.02
N SER A 149 -7.43 -2.84 -5.53
CA SER A 149 -8.70 -3.46 -5.19
C SER A 149 -8.57 -4.98 -5.32
N TYR A 150 -9.65 -5.69 -5.04
CA TYR A 150 -9.72 -7.14 -5.15
C TYR A 150 -10.81 -7.56 -6.11
N TYR A 151 -10.63 -8.72 -6.70
CA TYR A 151 -11.67 -9.44 -7.40
C TYR A 151 -11.65 -10.89 -6.96
N ILE A 152 -12.83 -11.48 -6.74
CA ILE A 152 -12.97 -12.90 -6.44
C ILE A 152 -13.84 -13.49 -7.53
N THR A 153 -13.32 -14.48 -8.25
CA THR A 153 -14.04 -15.09 -9.37
C THR A 153 -15.22 -15.93 -8.88
N GLY A 154 -16.09 -16.35 -9.81
CA GLY A 154 -17.13 -17.34 -9.55
C GLY A 154 -16.60 -18.69 -9.04
N SER A 155 -15.32 -19.00 -9.30
CA SER A 155 -14.61 -20.18 -8.81
C SER A 155 -13.85 -19.96 -7.49
N GLU A 156 -14.08 -18.82 -6.81
CA GLU A 156 -13.42 -18.42 -5.56
C GLU A 156 -11.91 -18.11 -5.70
N GLU A 157 -11.43 -17.84 -6.92
CA GLU A 157 -10.04 -17.42 -7.13
C GLU A 157 -9.85 -15.95 -6.78
N VAL A 158 -8.82 -15.64 -6.00
CA VAL A 158 -8.54 -14.29 -5.52
C VAL A 158 -7.57 -13.60 -6.45
N TRP A 159 -7.93 -12.38 -6.85
CA TRP A 159 -7.12 -11.49 -7.67
C TRP A 159 -6.93 -10.16 -6.95
N VAL A 160 -5.73 -9.59 -7.09
CA VAL A 160 -5.47 -8.18 -6.78
C VAL A 160 -5.48 -7.41 -8.08
N ILE A 161 -6.24 -6.33 -8.12
CA ILE A 161 -6.20 -5.34 -9.19
C ILE A 161 -5.34 -4.19 -8.70
N LEU A 162 -4.22 -3.94 -9.37
CA LEU A 162 -3.28 -2.89 -9.04
C LEU A 162 -3.26 -1.88 -10.17
N VAL A 163 -3.38 -0.59 -9.85
CA VAL A 163 -3.27 0.50 -10.83
C VAL A 163 -2.14 1.42 -10.43
N VAL A 164 -1.11 1.49 -11.25
CA VAL A 164 0.09 2.30 -11.05
C VAL A 164 0.26 3.20 -12.26
N ASP A 165 0.26 4.51 -12.03
CA ASP A 165 0.41 5.51 -13.10
C ASP A 165 -0.51 5.32 -14.31
N GLY A 166 -1.76 4.93 -14.05
CA GLY A 166 -2.76 4.68 -15.07
C GLY A 166 -2.69 3.31 -15.75
N LEU A 167 -1.62 2.54 -15.55
CA LEU A 167 -1.52 1.15 -16.02
C LEU A 167 -2.17 0.21 -15.00
N ILE A 168 -3.03 -0.69 -15.50
CA ILE A 168 -3.74 -1.67 -14.70
C ILE A 168 -3.01 -3.01 -14.84
N HIS A 169 -2.80 -3.68 -13.71
CA HIS A 169 -2.25 -5.03 -13.61
C HIS A 169 -3.19 -5.89 -12.76
N ALA A 170 -3.26 -7.18 -13.06
CA ALA A 170 -3.99 -8.15 -12.28
C ALA A 170 -3.05 -9.24 -11.78
N ILE A 171 -3.09 -9.51 -10.48
CA ILE A 171 -2.23 -10.50 -9.83
C ILE A 171 -3.12 -11.66 -9.35
N PRO A 172 -2.99 -12.87 -9.91
CA PRO A 172 -3.73 -14.03 -9.43
C PRO A 172 -3.11 -14.50 -8.11
N VAL A 173 -3.67 -14.05 -6.99
CA VAL A 173 -3.13 -14.34 -5.65
C VAL A 173 -3.21 -15.82 -5.35
N SER A 174 -4.34 -16.46 -5.64
CA SER A 174 -4.51 -17.90 -5.43
C SER A 174 -3.46 -18.70 -6.22
N TYR A 175 -3.36 -18.45 -7.54
CA TYR A 175 -2.40 -19.13 -8.41
C TYR A 175 -0.96 -18.96 -7.91
N ASN A 176 -0.52 -17.73 -7.65
CA ASN A 176 0.85 -17.47 -7.21
C ASN A 176 1.20 -18.09 -5.86
N PHE A 177 0.19 -18.43 -5.05
CA PHE A 177 0.40 -19.10 -3.77
C PHE A 177 0.46 -20.63 -3.92
N GLU A 178 -0.25 -21.18 -4.91
CA GLU A 178 -0.36 -22.62 -5.12
C GLU A 178 0.62 -23.17 -6.17
N SER A 179 1.12 -22.30 -7.05
CA SER A 179 2.06 -22.66 -8.11
C SER A 179 3.43 -23.07 -7.56
N ASP A 180 4.08 -24.00 -8.28
CA ASP A 180 5.47 -24.41 -8.03
C ASP A 180 6.49 -23.48 -8.71
N LEU A 181 6.04 -22.39 -9.35
CA LEU A 181 6.94 -21.41 -9.97
C LEU A 181 7.73 -20.63 -8.91
N ASP A 182 9.03 -20.47 -9.16
CA ASP A 182 9.92 -19.68 -8.29
C ASP A 182 9.70 -18.15 -8.45
N VAL A 183 8.90 -17.75 -9.43
CA VAL A 183 8.65 -16.35 -9.83
C VAL A 183 7.15 -16.08 -9.90
N GLN A 184 6.78 -14.85 -9.58
CA GLN A 184 5.38 -14.43 -9.64
C GLN A 184 4.90 -14.30 -11.09
N VAL A 185 3.64 -14.66 -11.31
CA VAL A 185 2.88 -14.38 -12.52
C VAL A 185 1.97 -13.17 -12.29
N ILE A 186 1.97 -12.24 -13.23
CA ILE A 186 1.00 -11.14 -13.31
C ILE A 186 0.40 -11.05 -14.71
N PHE A 187 -0.71 -10.34 -14.81
CA PHE A 187 -1.38 -10.02 -16.05
C PHE A 187 -1.35 -8.51 -16.28
N SER A 188 -1.02 -8.11 -17.50
CA SER A 188 -0.98 -6.71 -17.93
C SER A 188 -1.60 -6.54 -19.31
N GLU A 189 -2.03 -5.33 -19.64
CA GLU A 189 -2.51 -4.99 -20.98
C GLU A 189 -1.37 -4.68 -21.97
N THR A 190 -0.13 -4.67 -21.48
CA THR A 190 1.07 -4.42 -22.28
C THR A 190 2.24 -5.28 -21.79
N GLU A 191 3.33 -5.35 -22.57
CA GLU A 191 4.59 -5.97 -22.10
C GLU A 191 5.27 -5.18 -20.98
N ALA A 192 4.93 -3.89 -20.85
CA ALA A 192 5.51 -3.00 -19.86
C ALA A 192 4.72 -3.08 -18.55
N VAL A 193 5.48 -3.07 -17.46
CA VAL A 193 4.98 -3.06 -16.10
C VAL A 193 5.35 -1.72 -15.48
N MET A 194 4.38 -1.16 -14.76
CA MET A 194 4.59 0.06 -14.01
C MET A 194 4.73 -0.26 -12.53
N SER A 195 5.86 0.15 -11.96
CA SER A 195 6.16 0.01 -10.54
C SER A 195 6.31 1.39 -9.89
N TYR A 196 6.00 1.48 -8.60
CA TYR A 196 6.19 2.68 -7.79
C TYR A 196 7.20 2.42 -6.67
N ASP A 197 8.24 3.24 -6.59
CA ASP A 197 9.17 3.27 -5.46
C ASP A 197 8.82 4.43 -4.53
N SER A 198 8.39 4.09 -3.32
CA SER A 198 8.04 5.11 -2.32
C SER A 198 9.27 5.74 -1.67
N ALA A 199 10.45 5.14 -1.77
CA ALA A 199 11.68 5.69 -1.22
C ALA A 199 12.13 6.96 -1.96
N THR A 200 12.05 6.92 -3.29
CA THR A 200 12.42 8.02 -4.18
C THR A 200 11.21 8.77 -4.74
N ASN A 201 9.99 8.28 -4.50
CA ASN A 201 8.73 8.80 -5.05
C ASN A 201 8.75 8.86 -6.58
N GLN A 202 9.13 7.73 -7.19
CA GLN A 202 9.31 7.59 -8.64
C GLN A 202 8.52 6.41 -9.19
N PHE A 203 8.08 6.57 -10.43
CA PHE A 203 7.58 5.48 -11.26
C PHE A 203 8.69 4.91 -12.14
N TYR A 204 8.68 3.60 -12.28
CA TYR A 204 9.54 2.84 -13.17
C TYR A 204 8.67 2.06 -14.15
N GLU A 205 8.79 2.40 -15.42
CA GLU A 205 8.19 1.63 -16.50
C GLU A 205 9.25 0.66 -17.04
N THR A 206 8.99 -0.63 -16.94
CA THR A 206 10.00 -1.66 -17.22
C THR A 206 9.42 -2.83 -17.98
N ILE A 207 10.26 -3.54 -18.72
CA ILE A 207 9.99 -4.91 -19.18
C ILE A 207 10.84 -5.82 -18.28
N PRO A 208 10.24 -6.53 -17.32
CA PRO A 208 11.00 -7.36 -16.39
C PRO A 208 11.62 -8.57 -17.08
N ASN A 209 12.73 -9.05 -16.53
CA ASN A 209 13.26 -10.36 -16.90
C ASN A 209 12.29 -11.44 -16.39
N GLU A 210 12.02 -12.46 -17.20
CA GLU A 210 11.12 -13.57 -16.81
C GLU A 210 11.61 -14.32 -15.55
N SER A 211 12.91 -14.27 -15.25
CA SER A 211 13.49 -14.81 -14.01
C SER A 211 13.11 -14.04 -12.74
N GLU A 212 12.44 -12.90 -12.88
CA GLU A 212 12.07 -12.01 -11.78
C GLU A 212 10.55 -11.81 -11.71
N LEU A 213 9.89 -11.70 -12.87
CA LEU A 213 8.44 -11.56 -12.98
C LEU A 213 7.97 -12.07 -14.34
N ILE A 214 7.00 -13.00 -14.33
CA ILE A 214 6.32 -13.46 -15.55
C ILE A 214 5.14 -12.52 -15.81
N VAL A 215 5.11 -11.92 -16.99
CA VAL A 215 4.06 -11.00 -17.41
C VAL A 215 3.27 -11.62 -18.56
N ASN A 216 2.05 -12.04 -18.29
CA ASN A 216 1.11 -12.49 -19.29
C ASN A 216 0.31 -11.30 -19.84
N ILE A 217 0.27 -11.16 -21.16
CA ILE A 217 -0.41 -10.04 -21.81
C ILE A 217 -1.84 -10.46 -22.16
N VAL A 218 -2.81 -9.64 -21.77
CA VAL A 218 -4.23 -9.77 -22.15
C VAL A 218 -4.70 -8.51 -22.87
N ASP A 219 -5.70 -8.65 -23.74
CA ASP A 219 -6.25 -7.50 -24.46
C ASP A 219 -6.86 -6.46 -23.51
N ARG A 220 -7.47 -6.92 -22.42
CA ARG A 220 -8.09 -6.08 -21.41
C ARG A 220 -8.18 -6.79 -20.06
N ILE A 221 -7.94 -6.07 -18.98
CA ILE A 221 -8.20 -6.53 -17.62
C ILE A 221 -9.62 -6.09 -17.22
N ASP A 222 -10.54 -7.04 -17.24
CA ASP A 222 -11.90 -6.94 -16.75
C ASP A 222 -12.37 -8.28 -16.17
N THR A 223 -13.53 -8.28 -15.52
CA THR A 223 -14.06 -9.48 -14.86
C THR A 223 -14.23 -10.65 -15.81
N ASP A 224 -14.72 -10.42 -17.03
CA ASP A 224 -14.93 -11.47 -18.03
C ASP A 224 -13.60 -12.15 -18.40
N THR A 225 -12.53 -11.36 -18.54
CA THR A 225 -11.18 -11.89 -18.78
C THR A 225 -10.69 -12.70 -17.59
N LEU A 226 -10.80 -12.19 -16.36
CA LEU A 226 -10.32 -12.90 -15.17
C LEU A 226 -11.11 -14.17 -14.87
N GLU A 227 -12.42 -14.21 -15.15
CA GLU A 227 -13.25 -15.43 -15.05
C GLU A 227 -12.82 -16.52 -16.04
N SER A 228 -12.14 -16.16 -17.14
CA SER A 228 -11.65 -17.13 -18.12
C SER A 228 -10.28 -17.72 -17.77
N LEU A 229 -9.56 -17.14 -16.81
CA LEU A 229 -8.20 -17.50 -16.43
C LEU A 229 -8.20 -18.45 -15.21
N SER A 230 -8.62 -19.71 -15.41
CA SER A 230 -8.44 -20.74 -14.38
C SER A 230 -6.97 -21.10 -14.20
N THR A 231 -6.62 -21.74 -13.08
CA THR A 231 -5.25 -22.26 -12.83
C THR A 231 -4.71 -23.07 -14.01
N GLU A 232 -5.51 -23.97 -14.59
CA GLU A 232 -5.09 -24.78 -15.74
C GLU A 232 -4.87 -23.95 -17.01
N VAL A 233 -5.62 -22.85 -17.18
CA VAL A 233 -5.41 -21.92 -18.29
C VAL A 233 -4.10 -21.17 -18.08
N ILE A 234 -3.86 -20.65 -16.88
CA ILE A 234 -2.63 -19.92 -16.54
C ILE A 234 -1.40 -20.81 -16.73
N ASP A 235 -1.45 -22.08 -16.32
CA ASP A 235 -0.35 -23.05 -16.52
C ASP A 235 -0.03 -23.36 -17.99
N SER A 236 -0.95 -23.02 -18.91
CA SER A 236 -0.82 -23.31 -20.34
C SER A 236 -0.35 -22.12 -21.19
N LEU A 237 -0.19 -20.94 -20.58
CA LEU A 237 0.36 -19.73 -21.22
C LEU A 237 1.88 -19.81 -21.34
#